data_AF-A0A316DVV9-F1
#
_entry.id   AF-A0A316DVV9-F1
#
_cell.length_a   1.000
_cell.length_b   1.000
_cell.length_c   1.000
_cell.angle_alpha   90.00
_cell.angle_beta   90.00
_cell.angle_gamma   90.00
#
_symmetry.space_group_name_H-M   'P 1'
#
loop_
_entity.id
_entity.type
_entity.pdbx_description
1 polymer ?
#
loop_
_entity_poly.entity_id
_entity_poly.type
_entity_poly.pdbx_seq_one_letter_code
_entity_poly.pdbx_strand_id
1 'polypeptide(L)'
;MQKENNFLLNLFEKEHGIPEYYESISFINNGGVLYKTDAKGYHYPNSNALYHITFFPDYLAGKFKNESELNIKKFNLVKGYCIDLTDFQDVDSYLKHQFKKNAKTIRRFVNRLESCFNIEYKFFYGQIPKEEYNHLLATLRKMILQRFEQRNEESKIISKWDRTVALTYPLLLKKRASIFVIYDNGNPIEIAINYHFNQILFSYISSYDIDYSKFGLGHVEIYKQLEWCLENNFNKFEMGWGDLDYKRRWSNLIYNFEQYLFYQKMSFIAKCKFKIKELTINIKLYLISKNVHIYVRKLKKQISRKGKSNDIDYEIVPIENPELEVHFNKIDHHLESYTFLKKIINDFLYSSIEHVANVEVHYNQDNNTYIIKVLQHAQKVIFKK
;
A
#
# COMPACT_ATOMS: atom_id res chain seq x y z
N MET A 1 -15.00 -22.85 20.82
CA MET A 1 -14.09 -21.79 20.35
C MET A 1 -14.51 -21.38 18.95
N GLN A 2 -14.85 -20.11 18.70
CA GLN A 2 -15.09 -19.58 17.36
C GLN A 2 -13.74 -19.41 16.67
N LYS A 3 -13.49 -20.17 15.59
CA LYS A 3 -12.29 -19.96 14.76
C LYS A 3 -12.65 -18.95 13.68
N GLU A 4 -12.32 -17.67 13.91
CA GLU A 4 -12.36 -16.66 12.85
C GLU A 4 -11.12 -16.81 11.97
N ASN A 5 -11.33 -16.93 10.66
CA ASN A 5 -10.27 -17.13 9.68
C ASN A 5 -10.31 -15.98 8.65
N ASN A 6 -9.34 -15.07 8.71
CA ASN A 6 -9.15 -14.09 7.64
C ASN A 6 -8.46 -14.78 6.45
N PHE A 7 -9.23 -15.09 5.42
CA PHE A 7 -8.77 -15.88 4.28
C PHE A 7 -7.63 -15.19 3.54
N LEU A 8 -7.79 -13.92 3.14
CA LEU A 8 -6.78 -13.18 2.40
C LEU A 8 -5.44 -13.17 3.15
N LEU A 9 -5.42 -12.73 4.41
CA LEU A 9 -4.17 -12.68 5.17
C LEU A 9 -3.57 -14.07 5.36
N ASN A 10 -4.38 -15.08 5.67
CA ASN A 10 -3.86 -16.43 5.84
C ASN A 10 -3.25 -16.98 4.54
N LEU A 11 -3.87 -16.74 3.39
CA LEU A 11 -3.37 -17.16 2.07
C LEU A 11 -1.93 -16.69 1.82
N PHE A 12 -1.65 -15.44 2.16
CA PHE A 12 -0.36 -14.80 1.93
C PHE A 12 0.64 -14.99 3.08
N GLU A 13 0.20 -14.87 4.34
CA GLU A 13 1.07 -14.89 5.52
C GLU A 13 1.46 -16.30 5.97
N LYS A 14 0.70 -17.35 5.60
CA LYS A 14 0.92 -18.72 6.12
C LYS A 14 1.22 -19.71 5.02
N GLU A 15 2.15 -20.63 5.27
CA GLU A 15 2.56 -21.70 4.33
C GLU A 15 1.42 -22.66 3.99
N HIS A 16 0.63 -23.02 5.00
CA HIS A 16 -0.62 -23.76 4.85
C HIS A 16 -1.81 -22.87 5.24
N GLY A 17 -1.90 -21.71 4.58
CA GLY A 17 -2.89 -20.68 4.86
C GLY A 17 -4.33 -21.05 4.47
N ILE A 18 -4.48 -21.93 3.50
CA ILE A 18 -5.77 -22.42 3.04
C ILE A 18 -6.29 -23.47 4.03
N PRO A 19 -7.47 -23.26 4.63
CA PRO A 19 -8.02 -24.21 5.58
C PRO A 19 -8.36 -25.56 4.95
N GLU A 20 -8.13 -26.64 5.70
CA GLU A 20 -8.30 -28.03 5.24
C GLU A 20 -9.73 -28.41 4.83
N TYR A 21 -10.73 -27.63 5.24
CA TYR A 21 -12.13 -27.82 4.84
C TYR A 21 -12.42 -27.35 3.41
N TYR A 22 -11.48 -26.72 2.70
CA TYR A 22 -11.60 -26.50 1.26
C TYR A 22 -11.12 -27.72 0.49
N GLU A 23 -11.93 -28.15 -0.48
CA GLU A 23 -11.56 -29.17 -1.47
C GLU A 23 -10.78 -28.50 -2.61
N SER A 24 -11.29 -27.37 -3.10
CA SER A 24 -10.66 -26.59 -4.15
C SER A 24 -11.03 -25.11 -4.06
N ILE A 25 -10.16 -24.27 -4.60
CA ILE A 25 -10.41 -22.85 -4.85
C ILE A 25 -10.02 -22.57 -6.29
N SER A 26 -10.90 -21.94 -7.05
CA SER A 26 -10.68 -21.58 -8.45
C SER A 26 -11.10 -20.15 -8.73
N PHE A 27 -10.55 -19.55 -9.77
CA PHE A 27 -11.02 -18.28 -10.29
C PHE A 27 -12.37 -18.47 -11.00
N ILE A 28 -13.32 -17.58 -10.75
CA ILE A 28 -14.66 -17.67 -11.34
C ILE A 28 -14.66 -17.36 -12.83
N ASN A 29 -13.82 -16.42 -13.26
CA ASN A 29 -13.82 -15.91 -14.64
C ASN A 29 -13.31 -16.93 -15.67
N ASN A 30 -12.30 -17.73 -15.32
CA ASN A 30 -11.65 -18.65 -16.26
C ASN A 30 -11.56 -20.10 -15.74
N GLY A 31 -12.05 -20.38 -14.53
CA GLY A 31 -11.98 -21.72 -13.93
C GLY A 31 -10.58 -22.15 -13.49
N GLY A 32 -9.57 -21.27 -13.60
CA GLY A 32 -8.19 -21.56 -13.22
C GLY A 32 -8.10 -22.01 -11.76
N VAL A 33 -7.45 -23.14 -11.52
CA VAL A 33 -7.36 -23.72 -10.17
C VAL A 33 -6.27 -23.00 -9.38
N LEU A 34 -6.66 -22.34 -8.29
CA LEU A 34 -5.75 -21.71 -7.34
C LEU A 34 -5.23 -22.72 -6.31
N TYR A 35 -6.11 -23.61 -5.88
CA TYR A 35 -5.82 -24.67 -4.91
C TYR A 35 -6.73 -25.86 -5.16
N LYS A 36 -6.19 -27.06 -5.00
CA LYS A 36 -6.96 -28.31 -4.97
C LYS A 36 -6.23 -29.32 -4.12
N THR A 37 -6.98 -30.15 -3.41
CA THR A 37 -6.44 -31.28 -2.65
C THR A 37 -7.19 -32.55 -2.99
N ASP A 38 -6.45 -33.65 -3.18
CA ASP A 38 -7.01 -34.99 -3.40
C ASP A 38 -7.33 -35.71 -2.09
N ALA A 39 -7.05 -35.08 -0.94
CA ALA A 39 -7.37 -35.63 0.37
C ALA A 39 -8.89 -35.75 0.53
N LYS A 40 -9.38 -36.99 0.50
CA LYS A 40 -10.80 -37.33 0.66
C LYS A 40 -11.25 -37.11 2.10
N GLY A 41 -12.37 -36.41 2.25
CA GLY A 41 -13.00 -36.17 3.54
C GLY A 41 -12.26 -35.14 4.39
N TYR A 42 -13.03 -34.42 5.22
CA TYR A 42 -12.48 -33.63 6.31
C TYR A 42 -13.32 -33.88 7.54
N HIS A 43 -12.71 -34.44 8.57
CA HIS A 43 -13.36 -34.58 9.86
C HIS A 43 -13.24 -33.25 10.61
N TYR A 44 -14.33 -32.50 10.58
CA TYR A 44 -14.50 -31.31 11.40
C TYR A 44 -14.26 -31.66 12.87
N PRO A 45 -13.20 -31.13 13.50
CA PRO A 45 -12.76 -31.58 14.83
C PRO A 45 -13.79 -31.42 15.95
N ASN A 46 -14.80 -30.58 15.71
CA ASN A 46 -15.88 -30.33 16.65
C ASN A 46 -17.18 -30.13 15.88
N SER A 47 -18.14 -31.05 16.06
CA SER A 47 -19.47 -30.99 15.45
C SER A 47 -20.32 -29.82 15.92
N ASN A 48 -20.05 -29.32 17.14
CA ASN A 48 -20.71 -28.17 17.75
C ASN A 48 -19.99 -26.82 17.49
N ALA A 49 -18.99 -26.82 16.60
CA ALA A 49 -18.27 -25.60 16.22
C ALA A 49 -19.01 -24.80 15.15
N LEU A 50 -18.89 -23.49 15.27
CA LEU A 50 -19.27 -22.51 14.26
C LEU A 50 -17.98 -22.02 13.59
N TYR A 51 -17.92 -22.15 12.28
CA TYR A 51 -16.79 -21.70 11.47
C TYR A 51 -17.14 -20.36 10.83
N HIS A 52 -16.21 -19.42 10.86
CA HIS A 52 -16.38 -18.08 10.30
C HIS A 52 -15.15 -17.70 9.49
N ILE A 53 -15.32 -17.58 8.18
CA ILE A 53 -14.30 -17.11 7.25
C ILE A 53 -14.63 -15.67 6.90
N THR A 54 -13.63 -14.80 6.89
CA THR A 54 -13.75 -13.41 6.49
C THR A 54 -12.75 -13.09 5.39
N PHE A 55 -13.02 -12.04 4.62
CA PHE A 55 -12.15 -11.58 3.54
C PHE A 55 -11.85 -12.65 2.48
N PHE A 56 -12.89 -13.39 2.07
CA PHE A 56 -12.82 -14.27 0.91
C PHE A 56 -13.21 -13.47 -0.36
N PRO A 57 -12.35 -13.32 -1.37
CA PRO A 57 -12.69 -12.58 -2.59
C PRO A 57 -13.78 -13.27 -3.43
N ASP A 58 -14.83 -12.53 -3.83
CA ASP A 58 -15.90 -13.06 -4.69
C ASP A 58 -15.53 -13.22 -6.17
N TYR A 59 -14.27 -12.95 -6.55
CA TYR A 59 -13.70 -13.42 -7.83
C TYR A 59 -13.17 -14.87 -7.75
N LEU A 60 -13.12 -15.45 -6.54
CA LEU A 60 -12.80 -16.85 -6.30
C LEU A 60 -14.07 -17.65 -5.98
N ALA A 61 -14.06 -18.92 -6.35
CA ALA A 61 -15.04 -19.92 -5.94
C ALA A 61 -14.34 -20.95 -5.05
N GLY A 62 -14.84 -21.14 -3.83
CA GLY A 62 -14.37 -22.16 -2.91
C GLY A 62 -15.37 -23.32 -2.82
N LYS A 63 -14.91 -24.54 -3.06
CA LYS A 63 -15.70 -25.76 -2.85
C LYS A 63 -15.33 -26.36 -1.49
N PHE A 64 -16.32 -26.60 -0.64
CA PHE A 64 -16.07 -27.17 0.69
C PHE A 64 -16.08 -28.70 0.64
N LYS A 65 -15.22 -29.33 1.44
CA LYS A 65 -15.30 -30.78 1.68
C LYS A 65 -16.58 -31.09 2.44
N ASN A 66 -17.27 -32.16 2.03
CA ASN A 66 -18.54 -32.60 2.63
C ASN A 66 -19.61 -31.48 2.67
N GLU A 67 -19.66 -30.63 1.64
CA GLU A 67 -20.56 -29.46 1.59
C GLU A 67 -22.04 -29.80 1.81
N SER A 68 -22.48 -30.99 1.38
CA SER A 68 -23.85 -31.50 1.59
C SER A 68 -24.21 -31.68 3.07
N GLU A 69 -23.23 -31.84 3.95
CA GLU A 69 -23.40 -31.98 5.40
C GLU A 69 -23.38 -30.62 6.14
N LEU A 70 -23.08 -29.54 5.41
CA LEU A 70 -22.91 -28.21 5.97
C LEU A 70 -24.13 -27.33 5.72
N ASN A 71 -24.43 -26.49 6.70
CA ASN A 71 -25.27 -25.32 6.48
C ASN A 71 -24.34 -24.12 6.33
N ILE A 72 -24.30 -23.54 5.13
CA ILE A 72 -23.40 -22.43 4.77
C ILE A 72 -24.24 -21.21 4.46
N LYS A 73 -23.85 -20.06 5.02
CA LYS A 73 -24.39 -18.77 4.64
C LYS A 73 -23.29 -17.78 4.33
N LYS A 74 -23.49 -17.05 3.24
CA LYS A 74 -22.58 -16.07 2.69
C LYS A 74 -23.12 -14.66 2.94
N PHE A 75 -22.22 -13.73 3.25
CA PHE A 75 -22.54 -12.31 3.42
C PHE A 75 -21.46 -11.45 2.75
N ASN A 76 -21.86 -10.35 2.12
CA ASN A 76 -20.91 -9.35 1.64
C ASN A 76 -20.37 -8.55 2.82
N LEU A 77 -19.05 -8.34 2.87
CA LEU A 77 -18.37 -7.64 3.96
C LEU A 77 -17.99 -6.21 3.53
N VAL A 78 -17.05 -6.07 2.60
CA VAL A 78 -16.51 -4.79 2.11
C VAL A 78 -16.00 -4.94 0.67
N LYS A 79 -15.74 -3.83 -0.02
CA LYS A 79 -15.08 -3.86 -1.33
C LYS A 79 -13.59 -4.20 -1.21
N GLY A 80 -13.12 -5.00 -2.15
CA GLY A 80 -11.71 -5.23 -2.46
C GLY A 80 -11.35 -4.65 -3.83
N TYR A 81 -10.06 -4.42 -4.04
CA TYR A 81 -9.52 -3.70 -5.19
C TYR A 81 -8.33 -4.47 -5.74
N CYS A 82 -8.41 -4.86 -7.00
CA CYS A 82 -7.36 -5.60 -7.69
C CYS A 82 -7.09 -4.98 -9.07
N ILE A 83 -5.83 -4.98 -9.46
CA ILE A 83 -5.37 -4.73 -10.82
C ILE A 83 -5.22 -6.10 -11.48
N ASP A 84 -6.10 -6.42 -12.42
CA ASP A 84 -6.02 -7.61 -13.25
C ASP A 84 -5.19 -7.33 -14.50
N LEU A 85 -4.08 -8.04 -14.63
CA LEU A 85 -3.07 -7.90 -15.68
C LEU A 85 -3.20 -8.98 -16.77
N THR A 86 -4.16 -9.90 -16.65
CA THR A 86 -4.29 -11.10 -17.50
C THR A 86 -4.25 -10.80 -19.00
N ASP A 87 -4.85 -9.68 -19.44
CA ASP A 87 -4.99 -9.32 -20.85
C ASP A 87 -4.02 -8.22 -21.31
N PHE A 88 -2.97 -7.94 -20.53
CA PHE A 88 -2.03 -6.85 -20.79
C PHE A 88 -0.61 -7.38 -21.00
N GLN A 89 0.07 -6.84 -22.01
CA GLN A 89 1.45 -7.22 -22.35
C GLN A 89 2.48 -6.35 -21.62
N ASP A 90 2.15 -5.08 -21.41
CA ASP A 90 3.01 -4.08 -20.78
C ASP A 90 2.18 -3.08 -19.95
N VAL A 91 2.85 -2.33 -19.06
CA VAL A 91 2.17 -1.35 -18.20
C VAL A 91 1.54 -0.21 -18.98
N ASP A 92 2.10 0.14 -20.14
CA ASP A 92 1.58 1.22 -20.95
C ASP A 92 0.22 0.87 -21.57
N SER A 93 0.03 -0.38 -22.00
CA SER A 93 -1.23 -0.93 -22.47
C SER A 93 -2.29 -0.91 -21.36
N TYR A 94 -1.89 -1.28 -20.13
CA TYR A 94 -2.72 -1.19 -18.94
C TYR A 94 -3.14 0.25 -18.64
N LEU A 95 -2.19 1.18 -18.59
CA LEU A 95 -2.46 2.59 -18.30
C LEU A 95 -3.38 3.22 -19.34
N LYS A 96 -3.17 2.93 -20.63
CA LYS A 96 -4.03 3.44 -21.71
C LYS A 96 -5.47 2.96 -21.53
N HIS A 97 -5.67 1.70 -21.15
CA HIS A 97 -6.99 1.14 -20.88
C HIS A 97 -7.63 1.78 -19.63
N GLN A 98 -6.94 1.73 -18.50
CA GLN A 98 -7.49 2.10 -17.19
C GLN A 98 -7.60 3.62 -16.99
N PHE A 99 -6.57 4.38 -17.38
CA PHE A 99 -6.48 5.82 -17.15
C PHE A 99 -6.85 6.67 -18.38
N LYS A 100 -6.95 6.07 -19.57
CA LYS A 100 -7.28 6.76 -20.82
C LYS A 100 -6.38 7.99 -21.02
N LYS A 101 -6.96 9.18 -21.19
CA LYS A 101 -6.23 10.45 -21.33
C LYS A 101 -5.29 10.77 -20.14
N ASN A 102 -5.59 10.25 -18.95
CA ASN A 102 -4.80 10.48 -17.74
C ASN A 102 -3.54 9.59 -17.64
N ALA A 103 -3.36 8.62 -18.55
CA ALA A 103 -2.16 7.79 -18.61
C ALA A 103 -0.87 8.62 -18.75
N LYS A 104 -0.96 9.77 -19.44
CA LYS A 104 0.15 10.73 -19.58
C LYS A 104 0.61 11.29 -18.23
N THR A 105 -0.32 11.50 -17.29
CA THR A 105 -0.01 12.03 -15.96
C THR A 105 0.80 11.03 -15.14
N ILE A 106 0.47 9.74 -15.23
CA ILE A 106 1.21 8.69 -14.52
C ILE A 106 2.65 8.60 -15.05
N ARG A 107 2.81 8.53 -16.38
CA ARG A 107 4.14 8.55 -17.02
C ARG A 107 4.94 9.79 -16.67
N ARG A 108 4.28 10.95 -16.58
CA ARG A 108 4.95 12.20 -16.17
C ARG A 108 5.56 12.10 -14.77
N PHE A 109 4.94 11.40 -13.82
CA PHE A 109 5.53 11.23 -12.49
C PHE A 109 6.83 10.41 -12.55
N VAL A 110 6.81 9.30 -13.29
CA VAL A 110 8.00 8.45 -13.51
C VAL A 110 9.10 9.25 -14.19
N ASN A 111 8.82 9.83 -15.35
CA ASN A 111 9.82 10.56 -16.14
C ASN A 111 10.42 11.74 -15.37
N ARG A 112 9.60 12.49 -14.61
CA ARG A 112 10.11 13.62 -13.82
C ARG A 112 11.01 13.16 -12.69
N LEU A 113 10.64 12.08 -12.00
CA LEU A 113 11.48 11.54 -10.94
C LEU A 113 12.85 11.12 -11.50
N GLU A 114 12.85 10.36 -12.60
CA GLU A 114 14.06 9.87 -13.26
C GLU A 114 14.90 11.00 -13.90
N SER A 115 14.26 12.10 -14.33
CA SER A 115 14.99 13.25 -14.89
C SER A 115 15.61 14.14 -13.81
N CYS A 116 15.02 14.18 -12.63
CA CYS A 116 15.44 15.07 -11.55
C CYS A 116 16.44 14.43 -10.58
N PHE A 117 16.51 13.10 -10.51
CA PHE A 117 17.30 12.38 -9.51
C PHE A 117 17.97 11.13 -10.10
N ASN A 118 18.98 10.63 -9.39
CA ASN A 118 19.65 9.37 -9.73
C ASN A 118 18.86 8.19 -9.16
N ILE A 119 17.83 7.79 -9.90
CA ILE A 119 16.88 6.77 -9.45
C ILE A 119 17.36 5.37 -9.74
N GLU A 120 17.29 4.50 -8.73
CA GLU A 120 17.45 3.06 -8.89
C GLU A 120 16.23 2.32 -8.33
N TYR A 121 15.70 1.35 -9.08
CA TYR A 121 14.60 0.50 -8.64
C TYR A 121 15.15 -0.87 -8.27
N LYS A 122 14.87 -1.36 -7.04
CA LYS A 122 15.20 -2.74 -6.64
C LYS A 122 13.96 -3.50 -6.20
N PHE A 123 13.90 -4.76 -6.62
CA PHE A 123 12.86 -5.69 -6.22
C PHE A 123 13.50 -6.93 -5.57
N PHE A 124 13.56 -6.94 -4.24
CA PHE A 124 14.12 -8.06 -3.49
C PHE A 124 13.10 -9.20 -3.41
N TYR A 125 13.34 -10.29 -4.13
CA TYR A 125 12.48 -11.47 -4.20
C TYR A 125 13.30 -12.76 -4.07
N GLY A 126 13.52 -13.22 -2.83
CA GLY A 126 14.34 -14.39 -2.51
C GLY A 126 15.60 -14.04 -1.72
N GLN A 127 16.56 -13.34 -2.33
CA GLN A 127 17.85 -13.04 -1.69
C GLN A 127 17.91 -11.57 -1.24
N ILE A 128 18.24 -11.37 0.03
CA ILE A 128 18.56 -10.06 0.61
C ILE A 128 19.45 -10.26 1.84
N PRO A 129 20.56 -9.50 2.00
CA PRO A 129 21.32 -9.50 3.23
C PRO A 129 20.45 -9.13 4.42
N LYS A 130 20.64 -9.77 5.58
CA LYS A 130 19.81 -9.50 6.76
C LYS A 130 19.94 -8.06 7.25
N GLU A 131 21.13 -7.48 7.14
CA GLU A 131 21.41 -6.08 7.49
C GLU A 131 20.62 -5.12 6.60
N GLU A 132 20.66 -5.34 5.27
CA GLU A 132 19.88 -4.57 4.30
C GLU A 132 18.38 -4.67 4.58
N TYR A 133 17.87 -5.89 4.83
CA TYR A 133 16.48 -6.11 5.21
C TYR A 133 16.07 -5.30 6.46
N ASN A 134 16.90 -5.34 7.50
CA ASN A 134 16.65 -4.62 8.75
C ASN A 134 16.69 -3.09 8.53
N HIS A 135 17.65 -2.60 7.73
CA HIS A 135 17.77 -1.21 7.35
C HIS A 135 16.51 -0.71 6.62
N LEU A 136 16.09 -1.41 5.56
CA LEU A 136 14.91 -1.05 4.79
C LEU A 136 13.64 -1.03 5.64
N LEU A 137 13.44 -2.01 6.51
CA LEU A 137 12.25 -2.04 7.36
C LEU A 137 12.29 -0.96 8.44
N ALA A 138 13.46 -0.65 9.00
CA ALA A 138 13.60 0.51 9.89
C ALA A 138 13.27 1.83 9.18
N THR A 139 13.74 2.00 7.94
CA THR A 139 13.47 3.17 7.10
C THR A 139 11.98 3.28 6.73
N LEU A 140 11.35 2.18 6.31
CA LEU A 140 9.91 2.13 6.02
C LEU A 140 9.09 2.51 7.26
N ARG A 141 9.46 2.01 8.45
CA ARG A 141 8.78 2.39 9.69
C ARG A 141 8.84 3.89 9.94
N LYS A 142 9.99 4.54 9.72
CA LYS A 142 10.15 5.99 9.86
C LYS A 142 9.23 6.74 8.88
N MET A 143 9.24 6.37 7.60
CA MET A 143 8.37 6.97 6.58
C MET A 143 6.89 6.86 6.93
N ILE A 144 6.45 5.69 7.43
CA ILE A 144 5.06 5.50 7.89
C ILE A 144 4.75 6.46 9.05
N LEU A 145 5.61 6.54 10.06
CA LEU A 145 5.37 7.40 11.23
C LEU A 145 5.27 8.88 10.81
N GLN A 146 6.24 9.38 10.04
CA GLN A 146 6.24 10.75 9.52
C GLN A 146 4.97 11.08 8.73
N ARG A 147 4.54 10.17 7.84
CA ARG A 147 3.34 10.36 7.03
C ARG A 147 2.05 10.39 7.86
N PHE A 148 1.97 9.60 8.91
CA PHE A 148 0.80 9.55 9.79
C PHE A 148 0.75 10.76 10.73
N GLU A 149 1.92 11.21 11.22
CA GLU A 149 2.07 12.47 11.96
C GLU A 149 1.61 13.66 11.11
N GLN A 150 2.05 13.76 9.84
CA GLN A 150 1.60 14.81 8.91
C GLN A 150 0.07 14.84 8.73
N ARG A 151 -0.58 13.68 8.83
CA ARG A 151 -2.04 13.55 8.67
C ARG A 151 -2.81 13.67 9.98
N ASN A 152 -2.12 13.80 11.12
CA ASN A 152 -2.68 13.71 12.45
C ASN A 152 -3.57 12.46 12.63
N GLU A 153 -3.03 11.31 12.19
CA GLU A 153 -3.70 10.00 12.25
C GLU A 153 -2.78 8.96 12.91
N GLU A 154 -3.35 7.95 13.56
CA GLU A 154 -2.58 6.81 14.07
C GLU A 154 -2.53 5.68 13.05
N SER A 155 -1.35 5.06 12.93
CA SER A 155 -1.16 3.92 12.04
C SER A 155 -1.44 2.60 12.75
N LYS A 156 -2.49 1.90 12.33
CA LYS A 156 -2.83 0.56 12.84
C LYS A 156 -1.75 -0.48 12.54
N ILE A 157 -0.87 -0.24 11.56
CA ILE A 157 0.17 -1.20 11.20
C ILE A 157 1.31 -1.22 12.22
N ILE A 158 1.54 -0.08 12.88
CA ILE A 158 2.65 0.09 13.82
C ILE A 158 2.47 -0.83 15.04
N SER A 159 1.23 -1.06 15.49
CA SER A 159 0.96 -2.00 16.59
C SER A 159 1.26 -3.46 16.25
N LYS A 160 1.47 -3.79 14.97
CA LYS A 160 1.81 -5.13 14.49
C LYS A 160 3.20 -5.19 13.84
N TRP A 161 3.97 -4.11 13.92
CA TRP A 161 5.19 -3.94 13.14
C TRP A 161 6.20 -5.07 13.37
N ASP A 162 6.53 -5.38 14.61
CA ASP A 162 7.52 -6.40 14.94
C ASP A 162 7.11 -7.79 14.45
N ARG A 163 5.80 -8.11 14.53
CA ARG A 163 5.26 -9.34 13.93
C ARG A 163 5.43 -9.33 12.41
N THR A 164 5.12 -8.22 11.74
CA THR A 164 5.28 -8.08 10.29
C THR A 164 6.75 -8.28 9.89
N VAL A 165 7.70 -7.66 10.59
CA VAL A 165 9.14 -7.83 10.34
C VAL A 165 9.57 -9.29 10.54
N ALA A 166 9.20 -9.89 11.67
CA ALA A 166 9.55 -11.28 11.96
C ALA A 166 8.97 -12.26 10.92
N LEU A 167 7.75 -12.01 10.44
CA LEU A 167 7.08 -12.83 9.45
C LEU A 167 7.62 -12.66 8.03
N THR A 168 7.93 -11.43 7.62
CA THR A 168 8.24 -11.10 6.23
C THR A 168 9.56 -11.72 5.79
N TYR A 169 10.59 -11.71 6.64
CA TYR A 169 11.92 -12.22 6.28
C TYR A 169 11.93 -13.69 5.81
N PRO A 170 11.40 -14.67 6.57
CA PRO A 170 11.35 -16.06 6.11
C PRO A 170 10.48 -16.24 4.87
N LEU A 171 9.39 -15.48 4.72
CA LEU A 171 8.57 -15.52 3.50
C LEU A 171 9.34 -14.98 2.29
N LEU A 172 10.14 -13.93 2.47
CA LEU A 172 10.97 -13.36 1.40
C LEU A 172 12.00 -14.40 0.90
N LEU A 173 12.70 -15.08 1.82
CA LEU A 173 13.63 -16.15 1.47
C LEU A 173 12.97 -17.30 0.70
N LYS A 174 11.70 -17.59 1.00
CA LYS A 174 10.87 -18.59 0.30
C LYS A 174 10.20 -18.06 -0.97
N LYS A 175 10.51 -16.84 -1.44
CA LYS A 175 9.84 -16.21 -2.60
C LYS A 175 8.32 -16.10 -2.43
N ARG A 176 7.86 -15.90 -1.19
CA ARG A 176 6.47 -15.64 -0.79
C ARG A 176 6.25 -14.23 -0.24
N ALA A 177 7.32 -13.45 -0.12
CA ALA A 177 7.27 -12.01 0.07
C ALA A 177 8.31 -11.33 -0.83
N SER A 178 8.13 -10.04 -1.09
CA SER A 178 9.18 -9.20 -1.66
C SER A 178 9.22 -7.83 -0.99
N ILE A 179 10.35 -7.16 -1.15
CA ILE A 179 10.49 -5.74 -0.83
C ILE A 179 10.82 -5.01 -2.13
N PHE A 180 9.98 -4.07 -2.51
CA PHE A 180 10.26 -3.13 -3.59
C PHE A 180 10.80 -1.83 -2.98
N VAL A 181 11.82 -1.25 -3.61
CA VAL A 181 12.47 -0.02 -3.16
C VAL A 181 12.75 0.89 -4.34
N ILE A 182 12.44 2.16 -4.18
CA ILE A 182 12.95 3.25 -5.02
C ILE A 182 14.08 3.93 -4.25
N TYR A 183 15.26 4.00 -4.85
CA TYR A 183 16.42 4.73 -4.31
C TYR A 183 16.65 6.04 -5.06
N ASP A 184 17.15 7.04 -4.35
CA ASP A 184 17.83 8.22 -4.91
C ASP A 184 19.25 8.25 -4.37
N ASN A 185 20.25 8.10 -5.24
CA ASN A 185 21.67 8.04 -4.87
C ASN A 185 21.96 7.03 -3.74
N GLY A 186 21.33 5.85 -3.81
CA GLY A 186 21.47 4.79 -2.81
C GLY A 186 20.68 4.99 -1.52
N ASN A 187 19.95 6.11 -1.36
CA ASN A 187 19.04 6.31 -0.23
C ASN A 187 17.62 5.84 -0.57
N PRO A 188 16.99 4.96 0.25
CA PRO A 188 15.60 4.57 0.02
C PRO A 188 14.65 5.77 0.17
N ILE A 189 13.86 6.06 -0.87
CA ILE A 189 12.84 7.14 -0.86
C ILE A 189 11.41 6.59 -0.93
N GLU A 190 11.23 5.33 -1.31
CA GLU A 190 9.97 4.59 -1.23
C GLU A 190 10.28 3.12 -0.96
N ILE A 191 9.47 2.50 -0.09
CA ILE A 191 9.60 1.08 0.23
C ILE A 191 8.21 0.44 0.33
N ALA A 192 8.03 -0.69 -0.35
CA ALA A 192 6.83 -1.51 -0.28
C ALA A 192 7.15 -2.95 0.12
N ILE A 193 6.38 -3.49 1.06
CA ILE A 193 6.32 -4.92 1.40
C ILE A 193 5.15 -5.54 0.65
N ASN A 194 5.44 -6.60 -0.11
CA ASN A 194 4.46 -7.38 -0.84
C ASN A 194 4.49 -8.84 -0.41
N TYR A 195 3.35 -9.52 -0.52
CA TYR A 195 3.26 -10.97 -0.37
C TYR A 195 2.85 -11.63 -1.68
N HIS A 196 3.23 -12.89 -1.86
CA HIS A 196 3.00 -13.63 -3.10
C HIS A 196 2.33 -14.96 -2.83
N PHE A 197 1.35 -15.27 -3.68
CA PHE A 197 0.72 -16.59 -3.72
C PHE A 197 0.33 -16.91 -5.17
N ASN A 198 0.92 -17.96 -5.73
CA ASN A 198 0.85 -18.26 -7.16
C ASN A 198 1.21 -17.01 -7.99
N GLN A 199 0.37 -16.63 -8.96
CA GLN A 199 0.56 -15.46 -9.84
C GLN A 199 -0.14 -14.19 -9.30
N ILE A 200 -0.35 -14.12 -7.98
CA ILE A 200 -0.96 -12.97 -7.31
C ILE A 200 0.09 -12.31 -6.40
N LEU A 201 0.35 -11.03 -6.64
CA LEU A 201 1.09 -10.15 -5.75
C LEU A 201 0.09 -9.35 -4.90
N PHE A 202 0.22 -9.39 -3.57
CA PHE A 202 -0.56 -8.60 -2.63
C PHE A 202 0.28 -7.44 -2.07
N SER A 203 -0.11 -6.21 -2.43
CA SER A 203 0.49 -4.97 -1.90
C SER A 203 0.02 -4.74 -0.47
N TYR A 204 0.90 -5.06 0.49
CA TYR A 204 0.54 -5.13 1.91
C TYR A 204 0.74 -3.79 2.62
N ILE A 205 1.96 -3.26 2.56
CA ILE A 205 2.33 -2.00 3.20
C ILE A 205 3.30 -1.27 2.28
N SER A 206 3.07 0.02 2.05
CA SER A 206 4.09 0.89 1.46
C SER A 206 4.10 2.27 2.11
N SER A 207 5.23 2.95 1.98
CA SER A 207 5.38 4.35 2.35
C SER A 207 6.57 4.97 1.64
N TYR A 208 6.68 6.28 1.73
CA TYR A 208 7.67 7.05 1.01
C TYR A 208 8.14 8.27 1.83
N ASP A 209 9.30 8.80 1.46
CA ASP A 209 9.85 10.05 1.96
C ASP A 209 8.97 11.23 1.50
N ILE A 210 8.32 11.89 2.47
CA ILE A 210 7.36 12.96 2.22
C ILE A 210 7.95 14.18 1.50
N ASP A 211 9.27 14.34 1.52
CA ASP A 211 9.97 15.40 0.80
C ASP A 211 9.92 15.21 -0.72
N TYR A 212 9.58 14.02 -1.21
CA TYR A 212 9.36 13.72 -2.63
C TYR A 212 7.88 13.72 -3.02
N SER A 213 6.98 14.16 -2.13
CA SER A 213 5.53 14.04 -2.32
C SER A 213 5.02 14.62 -3.65
N LYS A 214 5.63 15.70 -4.17
CA LYS A 214 5.25 16.32 -5.46
C LYS A 214 5.56 15.46 -6.68
N PHE A 215 6.52 14.54 -6.58
CA PHE A 215 6.84 13.55 -7.62
C PHE A 215 5.87 12.38 -7.65
N GLY A 216 4.91 12.29 -6.71
CA GLY A 216 3.86 11.29 -6.75
C GLY A 216 4.37 9.87 -6.59
N LEU A 217 5.30 9.63 -5.65
CA LEU A 217 5.96 8.33 -5.46
C LEU A 217 5.02 7.14 -5.38
N GLY A 218 3.83 7.26 -4.77
CA GLY A 218 2.85 6.16 -4.76
C GLY A 218 2.29 5.77 -6.15
N HIS A 219 2.32 6.67 -7.14
CA HIS A 219 2.01 6.34 -8.54
C HIS A 219 3.20 5.66 -9.24
N VAL A 220 4.43 6.11 -8.95
CA VAL A 220 5.66 5.52 -9.47
C VAL A 220 5.83 4.10 -8.93
N GLU A 221 5.58 3.90 -7.64
CA GLU A 221 5.56 2.61 -6.95
C GLU A 221 4.67 1.61 -7.69
N ILE A 222 3.38 1.94 -7.87
CA ILE A 222 2.44 1.03 -8.53
C ILE A 222 2.90 0.78 -9.97
N TYR A 223 3.28 1.82 -10.73
CA TYR A 223 3.76 1.66 -12.11
C TYR A 223 4.89 0.64 -12.21
N LYS A 224 5.95 0.82 -11.43
CA LYS A 224 7.16 -0.02 -11.47
C LYS A 224 6.90 -1.44 -10.97
N GLN A 225 6.01 -1.61 -9.99
CA GLN A 225 5.61 -2.94 -9.56
C GLN A 225 4.72 -3.66 -10.59
N LEU A 226 3.89 -2.94 -11.36
CA LEU A 226 3.17 -3.54 -12.47
C LEU A 226 4.13 -3.99 -13.59
N GLU A 227 5.20 -3.22 -13.85
CA GLU A 227 6.26 -3.62 -14.82
C GLU A 227 6.87 -4.94 -14.38
N TRP A 228 7.31 -5.01 -13.12
CA TRP A 228 7.86 -6.22 -12.54
C TRP A 228 6.87 -7.41 -12.58
N CYS A 229 5.60 -7.18 -12.26
CA CYS A 229 4.57 -8.22 -12.31
C CYS A 229 4.44 -8.83 -13.70
N LEU A 230 4.34 -7.99 -14.74
CA LEU A 230 4.19 -8.44 -16.12
C LEU A 230 5.44 -9.20 -16.60
N GLU A 231 6.63 -8.70 -16.30
CA GLU A 231 7.90 -9.37 -16.61
C GLU A 231 8.06 -10.74 -15.91
N ASN A 232 7.42 -10.91 -14.76
CA ASN A 232 7.52 -12.13 -13.94
C ASN A 232 6.26 -13.00 -13.96
N ASN A 233 5.36 -12.79 -14.93
CA ASN A 233 4.12 -13.58 -15.12
C ASN A 233 3.18 -13.58 -13.90
N PHE A 234 3.10 -12.44 -13.20
CA PHE A 234 2.06 -12.19 -12.20
C PHE A 234 0.88 -11.50 -12.86
N ASN A 235 -0.29 -12.14 -12.77
CA ASN A 235 -1.48 -11.69 -13.49
C ASN A 235 -2.40 -10.83 -12.62
N LYS A 236 -2.15 -10.74 -11.31
CA LYS A 236 -2.98 -9.96 -10.37
C LYS A 236 -2.13 -9.20 -9.37
N PHE A 237 -2.40 -7.91 -9.24
CA PHE A 237 -1.87 -7.05 -8.20
C PHE A 237 -3.03 -6.66 -7.27
N GLU A 238 -3.11 -7.37 -6.14
CA GLU A 238 -4.13 -7.23 -5.12
C GLU A 238 -3.79 -6.03 -4.22
N MET A 239 -4.72 -5.08 -4.11
CA MET A 239 -4.58 -3.89 -3.27
C MET A 239 -5.34 -4.03 -1.94
N GLY A 240 -6.10 -5.11 -1.76
CA GLY A 240 -6.84 -5.42 -0.54
C GLY A 240 -8.05 -4.52 -0.31
N TRP A 241 -8.53 -4.47 0.93
CA TRP A 241 -9.71 -3.70 1.31
C TRP A 241 -9.39 -2.22 1.59
N GLY A 242 -10.44 -1.41 1.67
CA GLY A 242 -10.37 0.01 2.02
C GLY A 242 -10.68 0.91 0.81
N ASP A 243 -11.76 1.65 0.91
CA ASP A 243 -12.29 2.45 -0.20
C ASP A 243 -11.54 3.79 -0.31
N LEU A 244 -10.39 3.77 -0.99
CA LEU A 244 -9.52 4.92 -1.24
C LEU A 244 -9.52 5.31 -2.72
N ASP A 245 -9.48 6.62 -3.01
CA ASP A 245 -9.55 7.14 -4.38
C ASP A 245 -8.51 6.56 -5.33
N TYR A 246 -7.27 6.37 -4.87
CA TYR A 246 -6.23 5.81 -5.72
C TYR A 246 -6.49 4.34 -6.04
N LYS A 247 -7.00 3.52 -5.11
CA LYS A 247 -7.34 2.11 -5.36
C LYS A 247 -8.47 2.01 -6.40
N ARG A 248 -9.50 2.85 -6.29
CA ARG A 248 -10.58 2.95 -7.29
C ARG A 248 -10.05 3.30 -8.68
N ARG A 249 -9.11 4.25 -8.76
CA ARG A 249 -8.54 4.70 -10.04
C ARG A 249 -7.62 3.65 -10.65
N TRP A 250 -6.82 2.98 -9.83
CA TRP A 250 -5.88 1.98 -10.32
C TRP A 250 -6.55 0.64 -10.62
N SER A 251 -7.60 0.21 -9.93
CA SER A 251 -8.17 -1.13 -10.12
C SER A 251 -9.17 -1.22 -11.28
N ASN A 252 -8.96 -2.17 -12.18
CA ASN A 252 -9.94 -2.63 -13.19
C ASN A 252 -10.80 -3.80 -12.70
N LEU A 253 -10.47 -4.40 -11.55
CA LEU A 253 -11.27 -5.42 -10.87
C LEU A 253 -11.65 -4.95 -9.46
N ILE A 254 -12.89 -4.49 -9.30
CA ILE A 254 -13.48 -4.13 -8.01
C ILE A 254 -14.48 -5.21 -7.62
N TYR A 255 -14.25 -5.85 -6.48
CA TYR A 255 -14.93 -7.09 -6.09
C TYR A 255 -15.44 -6.97 -4.64
N ASN A 256 -16.25 -7.92 -4.16
CA ASN A 256 -16.64 -7.97 -2.75
C ASN A 256 -15.78 -8.99 -2.02
N PHE A 257 -15.21 -8.56 -0.89
CA PHE A 257 -14.87 -9.50 0.15
C PHE A 257 -16.13 -10.05 0.78
N GLU A 258 -16.21 -11.37 0.84
CA GLU A 258 -17.28 -12.12 1.45
C GLU A 258 -16.82 -12.67 2.80
N GLN A 259 -17.82 -13.00 3.61
CA GLN A 259 -17.65 -13.81 4.80
C GLN A 259 -18.60 -15.00 4.74
N TYR A 260 -18.08 -16.16 5.14
CA TYR A 260 -18.80 -17.43 5.16
C TYR A 260 -19.00 -17.82 6.62
N LEU A 261 -20.25 -18.10 6.98
CA LEU A 261 -20.61 -18.66 8.27
C LEU A 261 -21.16 -20.06 8.02
N PHE A 262 -20.59 -21.08 8.66
CA PHE A 262 -21.05 -22.44 8.45
C PHE A 262 -20.86 -23.37 9.65
N TYR A 263 -21.64 -24.44 9.67
CA TYR A 263 -21.63 -25.48 10.69
C TYR A 263 -22.20 -26.80 10.14
N GLN A 264 -21.98 -27.91 10.84
CA GLN A 264 -22.55 -29.21 10.48
C GLN A 264 -24.04 -29.26 10.79
N LYS A 265 -24.86 -29.69 9.81
CA LYS A 265 -26.35 -29.64 9.87
C LYS A 265 -26.95 -30.30 11.12
N MET A 266 -26.33 -31.37 11.62
CA MET A 266 -26.84 -32.14 12.76
C MET A 266 -26.57 -31.49 14.14
N SER A 267 -25.85 -30.37 14.21
CA SER A 267 -25.55 -29.72 15.48
C SER A 267 -26.54 -28.62 15.84
N PHE A 268 -27.40 -28.90 16.84
CA PHE A 268 -28.30 -27.91 17.42
C PHE A 268 -27.56 -26.75 18.11
N ILE A 269 -26.49 -27.07 18.87
CA ILE A 269 -25.67 -26.06 19.54
C ILE A 269 -25.03 -25.10 18.52
N ALA A 270 -24.51 -25.64 17.41
CA ALA A 270 -23.93 -24.81 16.36
C ALA A 270 -25.00 -23.97 15.63
N LYS A 271 -26.21 -24.49 15.44
CA LYS A 271 -27.35 -23.75 14.89
C LYS A 271 -27.72 -22.53 15.74
N CYS A 272 -27.77 -22.67 17.07
CA CYS A 272 -28.01 -21.53 17.97
C CYS A 272 -26.89 -20.48 17.86
N LYS A 273 -25.62 -20.90 17.92
CA LYS A 273 -24.47 -20.00 17.74
C LYS A 273 -24.50 -19.29 16.39
N PHE A 274 -24.86 -20.02 15.33
CA PHE A 274 -25.01 -19.49 13.99
C PHE A 274 -26.03 -18.37 13.95
N LYS A 275 -27.22 -18.56 14.54
CA LYS A 275 -28.29 -17.55 14.55
C LYS A 275 -27.89 -16.27 15.29
N ILE A 276 -27.22 -16.39 16.44
CA ILE A 276 -26.71 -15.24 17.20
C ILE A 276 -25.67 -14.48 16.37
N LYS A 277 -24.73 -15.19 15.74
CA LYS A 277 -23.68 -14.56 14.92
C LYS A 277 -24.24 -13.95 13.64
N GLU A 278 -25.19 -14.60 12.99
CA GLU A 278 -25.94 -14.09 11.83
C GLU A 278 -26.61 -12.76 12.17
N LEU A 279 -27.34 -12.68 13.30
CA LEU A 279 -27.94 -11.44 13.77
C LEU A 279 -26.88 -10.35 13.99
N THR A 280 -25.78 -10.69 14.66
CA THR A 280 -24.66 -9.76 14.90
C THR A 280 -24.07 -9.22 13.59
N ILE A 281 -23.87 -10.07 12.59
CA ILE A 281 -23.36 -9.68 11.27
C ILE A 281 -24.36 -8.75 10.57
N ASN A 282 -25.64 -9.11 10.53
CA ASN A 282 -26.67 -8.29 9.89
C ASN A 282 -26.78 -6.91 10.54
N ILE A 283 -26.74 -6.81 11.87
CA ILE A 283 -26.71 -5.53 12.58
C ILE A 283 -25.48 -4.71 12.17
N LYS A 284 -24.28 -5.30 12.14
CA LYS A 284 -23.07 -4.60 11.72
C LYS A 284 -23.16 -4.09 10.28
N LEU A 285 -23.62 -4.94 9.35
CA LEU A 285 -23.80 -4.56 7.94
C LEU A 285 -24.85 -3.47 7.77
N TYR A 286 -25.93 -3.51 8.54
CA TYR A 286 -26.93 -2.45 8.59
C TYR A 286 -26.34 -1.12 9.09
N LEU A 287 -25.54 -1.13 10.16
CA LEU A 287 -24.88 0.08 10.66
C LEU A 287 -23.86 0.65 9.64
N ILE A 288 -23.16 -0.22 8.91
CA ILE A 288 -22.27 0.18 7.81
C ILE A 288 -23.07 0.83 6.69
N SER A 289 -24.19 0.23 6.25
CA SER A 289 -25.03 0.79 5.17
C SER A 289 -25.68 2.12 5.56
N LYS A 290 -25.89 2.36 6.85
CA LYS A 290 -26.32 3.66 7.41
C LYS A 290 -25.17 4.65 7.66
N ASN A 291 -23.95 4.35 7.22
CA ASN A 291 -22.76 5.19 7.39
C ASN A 291 -22.43 5.58 8.84
N VAL A 292 -22.93 4.81 9.84
CA VAL A 292 -22.73 5.11 11.28
C VAL A 292 -21.25 5.25 11.62
N HIS A 293 -20.41 4.40 11.02
CA HIS A 293 -18.96 4.44 11.18
C HIS A 293 -18.32 5.77 10.73
N ILE A 294 -18.87 6.45 9.70
CA ILE A 294 -18.41 7.76 9.24
C ILE A 294 -18.75 8.83 10.27
N TYR A 295 -19.99 8.83 10.79
CA TYR A 295 -20.42 9.77 11.81
C TYR A 295 -19.60 9.64 13.10
N VAL A 296 -19.38 8.41 13.57
CA VAL A 296 -18.52 8.14 14.74
C VAL A 296 -17.10 8.64 14.51
N ARG A 297 -16.53 8.43 13.32
CA ARG A 297 -15.18 8.94 12.99
C ARG A 297 -15.14 10.47 12.98
N LYS A 298 -16.16 11.14 12.43
CA LYS A 298 -16.25 12.61 12.43
C LYS A 298 -16.31 13.17 13.84
N LEU A 299 -17.12 12.57 14.72
CA LEU A 299 -17.22 12.95 16.13
C LEU A 299 -15.88 12.77 16.86
N LYS A 300 -15.21 11.61 16.67
CA LYS A 300 -13.87 11.40 17.24
C LYS A 300 -12.84 12.41 16.76
N LYS A 301 -12.86 12.77 15.46
CA LYS A 301 -11.95 13.80 14.92
C LYS A 301 -12.21 15.19 15.51
N GLN A 302 -13.45 15.54 15.80
CA GLN A 302 -13.78 16.81 16.47
C GLN A 302 -13.22 16.87 17.89
N ILE A 303 -13.22 15.75 18.61
CA ILE A 303 -12.67 15.62 19.98
C ILE A 303 -11.13 15.56 19.95
N SER A 304 -10.55 14.97 18.90
CA SER A 304 -9.11 14.76 18.74
C SER A 304 -8.35 15.95 18.12
N ARG A 305 -8.94 17.15 18.03
CA ARG A 305 -8.25 18.36 17.53
C ARG A 305 -7.17 18.84 18.51
N LYS A 306 -6.07 18.10 18.59
CA LYS A 306 -4.76 18.57 19.07
C LYS A 306 -3.71 18.07 18.11
N GLY A 307 -2.81 18.96 17.71
CA GLY A 307 -1.78 18.76 16.70
C GLY A 307 -1.97 19.70 15.51
N LYS A 308 -1.41 20.92 15.62
CA LYS A 308 -0.97 21.66 14.42
C LYS A 308 0.18 20.82 13.82
N SER A 309 0.21 20.61 12.50
CA SER A 309 1.46 20.15 11.89
C SER A 309 2.53 21.22 12.13
N ASN A 310 3.74 20.80 12.48
CA ASN A 310 4.90 21.69 12.56
C ASN A 310 5.41 22.00 11.15
N ASP A 311 4.53 22.31 10.20
CA ASP A 311 4.97 22.79 8.89
C ASP A 311 5.59 24.16 9.10
N ILE A 312 6.85 24.28 8.69
CA ILE A 312 7.58 25.53 8.72
C ILE A 312 6.89 26.47 7.72
N ASP A 313 6.45 27.63 8.17
CA ASP A 313 5.80 28.61 7.29
C ASP A 313 6.87 29.36 6.50
N TYR A 314 6.74 29.35 5.18
CA TYR A 314 7.67 30.01 4.25
C TYR A 314 6.94 30.57 3.04
N GLU A 315 7.57 31.55 2.41
CA GLU A 315 7.15 32.16 1.15
C GLU A 315 8.19 31.90 0.06
N ILE A 316 7.74 31.60 -1.15
CA ILE A 316 8.59 31.44 -2.33
C ILE A 316 8.38 32.66 -3.24
N VAL A 317 9.47 33.36 -3.55
CA VAL A 317 9.50 34.48 -4.48
C VAL A 317 10.34 34.11 -5.70
N PRO A 318 9.80 34.11 -6.92
CA PRO A 318 10.58 33.88 -8.14
C PRO A 318 11.66 34.94 -8.33
N ILE A 319 12.83 34.54 -8.84
CA ILE A 319 13.91 35.46 -9.20
C ILE A 319 14.02 35.50 -10.72
N GLU A 320 13.79 36.68 -11.32
CA GLU A 320 13.87 36.86 -12.78
C GLU A 320 15.32 36.92 -13.29
N ASN A 321 16.26 37.42 -12.48
CA ASN A 321 17.68 37.49 -12.84
C ASN A 321 18.57 36.94 -11.71
N PRO A 322 18.96 35.64 -11.79
CA PRO A 322 19.74 34.97 -10.75
C PRO A 322 21.13 35.57 -10.51
N GLU A 323 21.71 36.28 -11.50
CA GLU A 323 23.07 36.82 -11.42
C GLU A 323 23.16 38.06 -10.53
N LEU A 324 22.05 38.75 -10.27
CA LEU A 324 22.01 39.96 -9.44
C LEU A 324 22.08 39.67 -7.93
N GLU A 325 21.81 38.44 -7.49
CA GLU A 325 21.78 38.04 -6.08
C GLU A 325 23.02 37.22 -5.65
N VAL A 326 24.13 37.27 -6.41
CA VAL A 326 25.35 36.43 -6.22
C VAL A 326 26.18 36.74 -4.95
N HIS A 327 25.79 37.73 -4.14
CA HIS A 327 26.51 38.12 -2.92
C HIS A 327 26.26 37.21 -1.69
N PHE A 328 25.78 35.99 -1.88
CA PHE A 328 25.40 35.08 -0.79
C PHE A 328 26.32 33.88 -0.64
N ASN A 329 26.50 33.46 0.62
CA ASN A 329 27.36 32.33 0.96
C ASN A 329 26.72 31.03 0.45
N LYS A 330 27.42 30.32 -0.42
CA LYS A 330 27.02 28.98 -0.88
C LYS A 330 27.05 28.02 0.32
N ILE A 331 25.97 27.27 0.51
CA ILE A 331 25.86 26.27 1.58
C ILE A 331 25.73 24.87 0.99
N ASP A 332 26.23 23.88 1.74
CA ASP A 332 25.98 22.48 1.45
C ASP A 332 24.62 22.08 2.03
N HIS A 333 23.63 21.98 1.16
CA HIS A 333 22.25 21.65 1.53
C HIS A 333 22.03 20.16 1.88
N HIS A 334 23.07 19.31 1.75
CA HIS A 334 23.02 17.92 2.17
C HIS A 334 23.30 17.73 3.67
N LEU A 335 23.80 18.77 4.37
CA LEU A 335 24.03 18.70 5.81
C LEU A 335 22.72 18.57 6.59
N GLU A 336 22.77 17.85 7.72
CA GLU A 336 21.61 17.57 8.57
C GLU A 336 20.88 18.86 9.02
N SER A 337 21.65 19.93 9.25
CA SER A 337 21.15 21.26 9.62
C SER A 337 20.23 21.91 8.56
N TYR A 338 20.27 21.44 7.32
CA TYR A 338 19.52 22.01 6.17
C TYR A 338 18.45 21.06 5.61
N THR A 339 18.15 19.96 6.30
CA THR A 339 17.14 18.98 5.87
C THR A 339 15.75 19.60 5.64
N PHE A 340 15.42 20.68 6.36
CA PHE A 340 14.17 21.43 6.17
C PHE A 340 14.00 22.03 4.75
N LEU A 341 15.10 22.20 4.00
CA LEU A 341 15.06 22.68 2.61
C LEU A 341 14.74 21.59 1.60
N LYS A 342 14.91 20.31 1.95
CA LYS A 342 14.85 19.18 1.01
C LYS A 342 13.54 19.16 0.24
N LYS A 343 12.41 19.29 0.93
CA LYS A 343 11.09 19.38 0.28
C LYS A 343 10.98 20.57 -0.68
N ILE A 344 11.48 21.74 -0.29
CA ILE A 344 11.39 22.97 -1.09
C ILE A 344 12.23 22.84 -2.37
N ILE A 345 13.43 22.27 -2.25
CA ILE A 345 14.32 21.96 -3.37
C ILE A 345 13.64 20.95 -4.31
N ASN A 346 13.14 19.84 -3.78
CA ASN A 346 12.43 18.84 -4.58
C ASN A 346 11.21 19.44 -5.29
N ASP A 347 10.44 20.29 -4.61
CA ASP A 347 9.29 20.96 -5.21
C ASP A 347 9.69 21.89 -6.35
N PHE A 348 10.86 22.52 -6.26
CA PHE A 348 11.44 23.37 -7.31
C PHE A 348 11.89 22.54 -8.51
N LEU A 349 12.64 21.46 -8.26
CA LEU A 349 13.10 20.52 -9.30
C LEU A 349 11.94 19.93 -10.10
N TYR A 350 10.83 19.59 -9.44
CA TYR A 350 9.63 19.11 -10.14
C TYR A 350 9.04 20.14 -11.12
N SER A 351 9.17 21.43 -10.80
CA SER A 351 8.66 22.52 -11.64
C SER A 351 9.63 22.87 -12.77
N SER A 352 10.93 22.92 -12.49
CA SER A 352 11.97 23.27 -13.47
C SER A 352 12.37 22.09 -14.37
N ILE A 353 12.11 20.85 -13.94
CA ILE A 353 12.52 19.61 -14.64
C ILE A 353 14.04 19.55 -14.78
N GLU A 354 14.74 19.95 -13.73
CA GLU A 354 16.20 19.98 -13.69
C GLU A 354 16.74 18.89 -12.76
N HIS A 355 17.99 18.47 -13.00
CA HIS A 355 18.63 17.46 -12.18
C HIS A 355 19.17 18.03 -10.86
N VAL A 356 19.03 17.28 -9.76
CA VAL A 356 19.45 17.68 -8.41
C VAL A 356 20.94 18.06 -8.32
N ALA A 357 21.78 17.46 -9.15
CA ALA A 357 23.22 17.79 -9.22
C ALA A 357 23.50 19.25 -9.63
N ASN A 358 22.53 19.93 -10.25
CA ASN A 358 22.66 21.33 -10.68
C ASN A 358 22.16 22.31 -9.61
N VAL A 359 21.73 21.82 -8.44
CA VAL A 359 21.22 22.67 -7.35
C VAL A 359 22.36 23.37 -6.64
N GLU A 360 22.23 24.68 -6.54
CA GLU A 360 23.05 25.51 -5.67
C GLU A 360 22.13 26.21 -4.66
N VAL A 361 22.52 26.15 -3.39
CA VAL A 361 21.80 26.86 -2.34
C VAL A 361 22.71 27.91 -1.74
N HIS A 362 22.20 29.13 -1.62
CA HIS A 362 22.90 30.24 -1.02
C HIS A 362 22.10 30.78 0.16
N TYR A 363 22.80 31.23 1.21
CA TYR A 363 22.20 31.79 2.41
C TYR A 363 22.57 33.27 2.57
N ASN A 364 21.55 34.08 2.82
CA ASN A 364 21.68 35.48 3.20
C ASN A 364 21.46 35.63 4.70
N GLN A 365 22.53 36.02 5.42
CA GLN A 365 22.49 36.25 6.87
C GLN A 365 21.66 37.49 7.26
N ASP A 366 21.69 38.55 6.44
CA ASP A 366 21.08 39.84 6.79
C ASP A 366 19.56 39.75 6.90
N ASN A 367 18.95 38.94 6.02
CA ASN A 367 17.50 38.80 5.93
C ASN A 367 17.01 37.39 6.30
N ASN A 368 17.91 36.50 6.71
CA ASN A 368 17.63 35.08 6.98
C ASN A 368 16.88 34.38 5.84
N THR A 369 17.31 34.61 4.60
CA THR A 369 16.68 34.07 3.39
C THR A 369 17.59 33.10 2.68
N TYR A 370 16.99 32.14 1.97
CA TYR A 370 17.72 31.19 1.14
C TYR A 370 17.41 31.44 -0.33
N ILE A 371 18.40 31.23 -1.18
CA ILE A 371 18.21 31.17 -2.63
C ILE A 371 18.50 29.77 -3.09
N ILE A 372 17.59 29.21 -3.86
CA ILE A 372 17.77 27.94 -4.54
C ILE A 372 17.89 28.26 -6.02
N LYS A 373 19.04 27.96 -6.60
CA LYS A 373 19.36 28.15 -8.01
C LYS A 373 19.55 26.80 -8.67
N VAL A 374 19.00 26.64 -9.87
CA VAL A 374 19.20 25.48 -10.72
C VAL A 374 19.32 25.94 -12.17
N LEU A 375 20.54 25.89 -12.71
CA LEU A 375 20.89 26.45 -14.01
C LEU A 375 20.39 27.91 -14.17
N GLN A 376 19.45 28.15 -15.10
CA GLN A 376 18.88 29.47 -15.40
C GLN A 376 17.68 29.84 -14.50
N HIS A 377 17.21 28.92 -13.65
CA HIS A 377 16.08 29.14 -12.76
C HIS A 377 16.58 29.46 -11.35
N ALA A 378 15.94 30.40 -10.68
CA ALA A 378 16.17 30.65 -9.26
C ALA A 378 14.90 31.05 -8.52
N GLN A 379 14.86 30.73 -7.24
CA GLN A 379 13.79 31.14 -6.34
C GLN A 379 14.37 31.51 -4.97
N LYS A 380 13.75 32.50 -4.34
CA LYS A 380 14.04 32.93 -2.98
C LYS A 380 13.04 32.31 -2.02
N VAL A 381 13.54 31.83 -0.89
CA VAL A 381 12.76 31.26 0.20
C VAL A 381 12.90 32.15 1.43
N ILE A 382 11.77 32.63 1.93
CA ILE A 382 11.68 33.50 3.10
C ILE A 382 10.91 32.76 4.18
N PHE A 383 11.58 32.40 5.27
CA PHE A 383 10.95 31.75 6.41
C PHE A 383 10.25 32.77 7.30
N LYS A 384 8.98 32.51 7.65
CA LYS A 384 8.25 33.37 8.57
C LYS A 384 8.68 33.09 10.01
N LYS A 385 8.83 34.14 10.81
CA LYS A 385 9.19 34.05 12.23
C LYS A 385 8.02 33.58 13.09
#